data_AF-A0A953LWT4-F1
#
_entry.id   AF-A0A953LWT4-F1
#
_cell.length_a   1.000
_cell.length_b   1.000
_cell.length_c   1.000
_cell.angle_alpha   90.00
_cell.angle_beta   90.00
_cell.angle_gamma   90.00
#
_symmetry.space_group_name_H-M   'P 1'
#
loop_
_entity.id
_entity.type
_entity.pdbx_description
1 polymer ?
#
loop_
_entity_poly.entity_id
_entity_poly.type
_entity_poly.pdbx_seq_one_letter_code
_entity_poly.pdbx_strand_id
1 'polypeptide(L)' 'MDRTELHEWRKSNGYSQSDLAIELGVSTNTVSRWERGELKIPPFLHIALKCLKKKGGEIRKAGRPPKDAAKMKTKRRK' A
#
# COMPACT_ATOMS: atom_id res chain seq x y z
N MET A 1 5.40 9.03 14.61
CA MET A 1 4.43 8.35 13.74
C MET A 1 4.19 6.97 14.28
N ASP A 2 2.96 6.69 14.69
CA ASP A 2 2.48 5.39 15.15
C ASP A 2 1.63 4.68 14.08
N ARG A 3 1.32 3.40 14.29
CA ARG A 3 0.52 2.56 13.38
C ARG A 3 -0.87 3.13 13.11
N THR A 4 -1.49 3.70 14.14
CA THR A 4 -2.81 4.34 14.05
C THR A 4 -2.74 5.61 13.21
N GLU A 5 -1.75 6.46 13.49
CA GLU A 5 -1.50 7.69 12.73
C GLU A 5 -1.26 7.40 11.24
N LEU A 6 -0.55 6.32 10.92
CA LEU A 6 -0.31 5.90 9.52
C LEU A 6 -1.61 5.49 8.83
N HIS A 7 -2.41 4.65 9.49
CA HIS A 7 -3.68 4.20 8.94
C HIS A 7 -4.64 5.39 8.73
N GLU A 8 -4.74 6.30 9.70
CA GLU A 8 -5.58 7.50 9.61
C GLU A 8 -5.12 8.44 8.51
N TRP A 9 -3.82 8.74 8.43
CA TRP A 9 -3.25 9.55 7.36
C TRP A 9 -3.57 8.97 5.99
N ARG A 10 -3.44 7.64 5.84
CA ARG A 10 -3.71 6.97 4.56
C ARG A 10 -5.18 7.11 4.16
N LYS A 11 -6.11 6.92 5.10
CA LYS A 11 -7.55 7.06 4.84
C LYS A 11 -7.94 8.50 4.54
N SER A 12 -7.44 9.48 5.31
CA SER A 12 -7.77 10.90 5.11
C SER A 12 -7.25 11.43 3.77
N ASN A 13 -6.12 10.91 3.29
CA ASN A 13 -5.57 11.25 1.98
C ASN A 13 -6.11 10.36 0.83
N GLY A 14 -7.03 9.43 1.13
CA GLY A 14 -7.68 8.57 0.13
C GLY A 14 -6.73 7.57 -0.55
N TYR A 15 -5.69 7.10 0.13
CA TYR A 15 -4.81 6.05 -0.37
C TYR A 15 -5.31 4.66 0.06
N SER A 16 -5.24 3.67 -0.82
CA SER A 16 -5.24 2.26 -0.39
C SER A 16 -3.85 1.85 0.11
N GLN A 17 -3.75 0.72 0.82
CA GLN A 17 -2.43 0.20 1.24
C GLN A 17 -1.52 -0.06 0.03
N SER A 18 -2.09 -0.50 -1.11
CA SER A 18 -1.35 -0.69 -2.35
C SER A 18 -0.89 0.63 -2.97
N ASP A 19 -1.73 1.66 -2.96
CA ASP A 19 -1.34 2.97 -3.53
C ASP A 19 -0.18 3.57 -2.74
N LEU A 20 -0.29 3.54 -1.41
CA LEU A 20 0.79 4.03 -0.54
C LEU A 20 2.08 3.22 -0.74
N ALA A 21 1.97 1.91 -0.91
CA ALA A 21 3.12 1.06 -1.17
C ALA A 21 3.81 1.39 -2.49
N ILE A 22 3.04 1.70 -3.53
CA ILE A 22 3.57 2.12 -4.84
C ILE A 22 4.32 3.44 -4.70
N GLU A 23 3.74 4.44 -4.04
CA GLU A 23 4.39 5.76 -3.90
C GLU A 23 5.62 5.74 -2.99
N LEU A 24 5.66 4.84 -2.03
CA LEU A 24 6.83 4.64 -1.18
C LEU A 24 7.87 3.68 -1.78
N GLY A 25 7.57 3.03 -2.91
CA GLY A 25 8.44 2.03 -3.53
C GLY A 25 8.63 0.77 -2.67
N VAL A 26 7.66 0.40 -1.85
CA VAL A 26 7.70 -0.77 -0.95
C VAL A 26 6.64 -1.81 -1.33
N SER A 27 6.69 -2.99 -0.71
CA SER A 27 5.62 -3.97 -0.88
C SER A 27 4.36 -3.59 -0.10
N THR A 28 3.18 -3.93 -0.61
CA THR A 28 1.91 -3.75 0.13
C THR A 28 1.90 -4.49 1.48
N ASN A 29 2.59 -5.64 1.56
CA ASN A 29 2.74 -6.37 2.82
C ASN A 29 3.55 -5.56 3.85
N THR A 30 4.54 -4.79 3.41
CA THR A 30 5.31 -3.90 4.29
C THR A 30 4.39 -2.86 4.94
N VAL A 31 3.53 -2.21 4.16
CA VAL A 31 2.54 -1.25 4.67
C VAL A 31 1.54 -1.93 5.62
N SER A 32 1.03 -3.11 5.25
CA SER A 32 0.14 -3.90 6.11
C SER A 32 0.78 -4.27 7.46
N ARG A 33 2.07 -4.64 7.47
CA ARG A 33 2.80 -4.98 8.70
C ARG A 33 3.06 -3.76 9.58
N TRP A 34 3.32 -2.60 8.99
CA TRP A 34 3.38 -1.34 9.73
C TRP A 34 2.05 -0.99 10.41
N GLU A 35 0.93 -1.07 9.67
CA GLU A 35 -0.40 -0.76 10.23
C GLU A 35 -0.83 -1.77 11.32
N ARG A 36 -0.41 -3.04 11.22
CA ARG A 36 -0.66 -4.05 12.27
C ARG A 36 0.29 -3.94 13.46
N GLY A 37 1.42 -3.25 13.33
CA GLY A 37 2.47 -3.19 14.34
C GLY A 37 3.40 -4.41 14.36
N GLU A 38 3.35 -5.27 13.35
CA GLU A 38 4.26 -6.41 13.18
C GLU A 38 5.66 -5.98 12.68
N LEU A 39 5.75 -4.76 12.16
CA LEU A 39 7.00 -4.14 11.75
C LEU A 39 7.04 -2.71 12.28
N LYS A 40 8.17 -2.33 12.88
CA LYS A 40 8.36 -0.96 13.37
C LYS A 40 8.32 0.02 12.21
N ILE A 41 7.56 1.10 12.38
CA ILE A 41 7.50 2.19 11.40
C ILE A 41 8.85 2.91 11.38
N PRO A 42 9.50 3.05 10.21
CA PRO A 42 10.75 3.77 10.11
C PRO A 42 10.55 5.25 10.48
N PRO A 43 11.46 5.86 11.26
CA PRO A 43 11.30 7.22 11.71
C PRO A 43 11.26 8.21 10.55
N PHE A 44 11.89 7.95 9.40
CA PHE A 44 11.84 8.84 8.23
C PHE A 44 10.50 8.81 7.48
N LEU A 45 9.61 7.84 7.76
CA LEU A 45 8.35 7.69 7.01
C LEU A 45 7.50 8.97 7.10
N HIS A 46 7.45 9.62 8.26
CA HIS A 46 6.68 10.85 8.43
C HIS A 46 7.13 11.99 7.50
N ILE A 47 8.42 12.04 7.12
CA ILE A 47 8.96 13.03 6.19
C ILE A 47 8.47 12.71 4.79
N ALA A 48 8.59 11.44 4.38
CA ALA A 48 8.10 10.98 3.08
C ALA A 48 6.62 11.30 2.88
N LEU A 49 5.78 11.02 3.89
CA LEU A 49 4.34 11.31 3.84
C LEU A 49 4.03 12.81 3.73
N LYS A 50 4.80 13.69 4.38
CA LYS A 50 4.64 15.14 4.21
C LYS A 50 4.95 15.61 2.79
N CYS A 51 5.86 14.93 2.09
CA CYS A 51 6.20 15.24 0.71
C CYS A 51 5.19 14.67 -0.30
N LEU A 52 4.45 13.62 0.05
CA LEU A 52 3.42 13.03 -0.80
C LEU A 52 2.17 13.91 -0.84
N LYS A 53 2.06 14.77 -1.86
CA LYS A 53 0.82 15.45 -2.23
C LYS A 53 0.12 14.63 -3.30
N LYS A 54 -1.05 14.06 -3.00
CA LYS A 54 -1.86 13.37 -4.01
C LYS A 54 -2.26 14.40 -5.08
N LYS A 55 -1.69 14.31 -6.29
CA LYS A 55 -2.20 15.07 -7.44
C LYS A 55 -3.63 14.58 -7.70
N GLY A 56 -4.61 15.46 -7.48
CA GLY A 56 -6.01 15.16 -7.79
C GLY A 56 -6.13 14.78 -9.26
N GLY A 57 -6.50 13.53 -9.55
CA GLY A 57 -6.79 13.08 -10.91
C GLY A 57 -6.30 11.68 -11.28
N GLU A 58 -5.25 11.15 -10.64
CA GLU A 58 -4.74 9.82 -10.98
C GLU A 58 -5.41 8.73 -10.11
N ILE A 59 -6.69 8.45 -10.39
CA ILE A 59 -7.31 7.21 -9.89
C ILE A 59 -7.29 6.19 -11.03
N ARG A 60 -6.75 5.01 -10.69
CA ARG A 60 -6.82 3.69 -11.35
C ARG A 60 -5.71 3.39 -12.36
N LYS A 61 -4.61 2.80 -11.88
CA LYS A 61 -4.13 1.57 -12.52
C LYS A 61 -4.58 0.39 -11.67
N ALA A 62 -5.35 -0.48 -12.31
CA ALA A 62 -5.89 -1.71 -11.76
C ALA A 62 -4.89 -2.37 -10.81
N GLY A 63 -5.28 -2.55 -9.55
CA GLY A 63 -4.51 -3.36 -8.61
C GLY A 63 -4.17 -4.69 -9.27
N ARG A 64 -2.91 -5.12 -9.12
CA ARG A 64 -2.49 -6.47 -9.49
C ARG A 64 -3.52 -7.46 -8.91
N PRO A 65 -4.11 -8.37 -9.72
CA PRO A 65 -5.10 -9.29 -9.22
C PRO A 65 -4.53 -10.10 -8.05
N PRO A 66 -5.37 -10.53 -7.09
CA PRO A 66 -4.93 -11.34 -5.96
C PRO A 66 -4.04 -12.49 -6.44
N LYS A 67 -2.96 -12.81 -5.71
CA LYS A 67 -1.99 -13.84 -6.11
C LYS A 67 -2.66 -15.21 -6.37
N ASP A 68 -3.86 -15.45 -5.83
CA ASP A 68 -4.66 -16.65 -6.04
C ASP A 68 -5.29 -16.74 -7.44
N ALA A 69 -5.46 -15.61 -8.15
CA ALA A 69 -5.89 -15.61 -9.55
C ALA A 69 -4.81 -16.16 -10.50
N ALA A 70 -3.53 -16.13 -10.08
CA ALA A 70 -2.43 -16.75 -10.84
C ALA A 70 -2.44 -18.28 -10.76
N LYS A 71 -3.13 -18.89 -9.79
CA LYS A 71 -3.31 -20.36 -9.73
C LYS A 71 -4.47 -20.89 -10.57
N MET A 72 -5.40 -20.04 -11.02
CA MET A 72 -6.54 -20.48 -11.85
C MET A 72 -6.23 -20.52 -13.37
N LYS A 73 -4.97 -20.32 -13.77
CA LYS A 73 -4.51 -20.45 -15.17
C LYS A 73 -3.55 -21.63 -15.39
N THR A 74 -3.57 -22.65 -14.54
CA THR A 74 -2.76 -23.87 -14.71
C THR A 74 -3.59 -25.16 -14.85
N LYS A 75 -4.80 -25.08 -15.41
CA LYS A 75 -5.50 -26.28 -15.88
C LYS A 75 -6.15 -26.04 -17.25
N ARG A 76 -5.30 -25.84 -18.26
CA ARG A 76 -5.62 -26.21 -19.64
C ARG A 76 -4.51 -27.13 -20.11
N ARG A 77 -4.79 -28.44 -20.13
CA ARG A 77 -4.21 -29.48 -21.00
C ARG A 77 -4.61 -30.87 -20.46
N LYS A 78 -5.77 -31.36 -20.89
CA LYS A 78 -5.90 -32.50 -21.80
C LYS A 78 -7.32 -32.52 -22.33
#